data_AF-A0AAW1DBA0-F1
#
_entry.id   AF-A0AAW1DBA0-F1
#
_cell.length_a   1.000
_cell.length_b   1.000
_cell.length_c   1.000
_cell.angle_alpha   90.00
_cell.angle_beta   90.00
_cell.angle_gamma   90.00
#
_symmetry.space_group_name_H-M   'P 1'
#
loop_
_entity.id
_entity.type
_entity.pdbx_description
1 polymer ?
#
loop_
_entity_poly.entity_id
_entity_poly.type
_entity_poly.pdbx_seq_one_letter_code
_entity_poly.pdbx_strand_id
1 'polypeptide(L)'
;MDTTTSEPTLGEILMKESNVDNVAHKLSKNRNDLRKKRANKNRPREESSKIPVKPLSFHNNIKKKQLKLNSRDPRFDSLCGTYSEKFFHENYNFLDEIKQREKKELEESLKNENDNIKREQIKFLLKRMKDQERENDKKKKNLEKRIKQSEKLKKNLLEGKPAHFKTKTEKKVSDLIEKYEELKSKGKVQSYMKKKLKKNKRQKGTPFEGV
;
A
#
# COMPACT_ATOMS: atom_id res chain seq x y z
N MET A 1 -15.86 68.98 -3.57
CA MET A 1 -15.42 68.56 -2.23
C MET A 1 -15.61 67.07 -2.18
N ASP A 2 -14.59 66.35 -2.61
CA ASP A 2 -14.68 64.93 -2.91
C ASP A 2 -14.53 64.14 -1.61
N THR A 3 -15.58 63.40 -1.24
CA THR A 3 -15.53 62.50 -0.09
C THR A 3 -14.89 61.19 -0.54
N THR A 4 -13.62 61.00 -0.22
CA THR A 4 -12.92 59.72 -0.37
C THR A 4 -13.53 58.70 0.59
N THR A 5 -14.29 57.75 0.06
CA THR A 5 -14.72 56.55 0.79
C THR A 5 -13.49 55.64 0.94
N SER A 6 -12.86 55.64 2.11
CA SER A 6 -11.75 54.73 2.41
C SER A 6 -12.25 53.29 2.44
N GLU A 7 -11.59 52.39 1.70
CA GLU A 7 -11.89 50.96 1.78
C GLU A 7 -11.63 50.45 3.21
N PRO A 8 -12.49 49.56 3.74
CA PRO A 8 -12.35 49.05 5.09
C PRO A 8 -11.06 48.24 5.21
N THR A 9 -10.34 48.45 6.31
CA THR A 9 -9.09 47.72 6.55
C THR A 9 -9.36 46.26 6.86
N LEU A 10 -8.40 45.37 6.53
CA LEU A 10 -8.53 43.93 6.78
C LEU A 10 -8.84 43.60 8.26
N GLY A 11 -8.41 44.46 9.19
CA GLY A 11 -8.73 44.34 10.62
C GLY A 11 -10.21 44.59 10.95
N GLU A 12 -10.87 45.52 10.24
CA GLU A 12 -12.31 45.79 10.43
C GLU A 12 -13.19 44.67 9.86
N ILE A 13 -12.73 44.01 8.80
CA ILE A 13 -13.41 42.85 8.23
C ILE A 13 -13.31 41.67 9.21
N LEU A 14 -12.13 41.43 9.78
CA LEU A 14 -11.90 40.34 10.74
C LEU A 14 -12.71 40.49 12.04
N MET A 15 -12.88 41.73 12.52
CA MET A 15 -13.70 42.03 13.71
C MET A 15 -15.21 41.83 13.47
N LYS A 16 -15.69 42.00 12.24
CA LYS A 16 -17.10 41.76 11.88
C LYS A 16 -17.40 40.26 11.78
N GLU A 17 -16.47 39.43 11.34
CA GLU A 17 -16.66 37.98 11.19
C GLU A 17 -16.79 37.25 12.54
N SER A 18 -16.11 37.70 13.60
CA SER A 18 -16.22 37.05 14.93
C SER A 18 -17.55 37.28 15.66
N ASN A 19 -18.39 38.21 15.20
CA ASN A 19 -19.67 38.56 15.84
C ASN A 19 -20.90 37.94 15.16
N VAL A 20 -20.76 37.31 13.98
CA VAL A 20 -21.91 36.73 13.26
C VAL A 20 -22.31 35.35 13.84
N ASP A 21 -21.33 34.58 14.29
CA ASP A 21 -21.56 33.22 14.82
C ASP A 21 -22.21 33.22 16.22
N ASN A 22 -22.01 34.29 16.99
CA ASN A 22 -22.58 34.43 18.33
C ASN A 22 -24.06 34.84 18.34
N VAL A 23 -24.56 35.54 17.30
CA VAL A 23 -25.98 35.95 17.20
C VAL A 23 -26.87 34.79 16.77
N ALA A 24 -26.41 33.95 15.82
CA ALA A 24 -27.14 32.78 15.37
C ALA A 24 -27.30 31.71 16.46
N HIS A 25 -26.28 31.52 17.31
CA HIS A 25 -26.37 30.61 18.45
C HIS A 25 -27.26 31.12 19.59
N LYS A 26 -27.46 32.45 19.73
CA LYS A 26 -28.35 33.04 20.74
C LYS A 26 -29.84 32.97 20.34
N LEU A 27 -30.17 33.13 19.06
CA LEU A 27 -31.55 33.06 18.56
C LEU A 27 -32.08 31.61 18.42
N SER A 28 -31.19 30.63 18.25
CA SER A 28 -31.55 29.20 18.18
C SER A 28 -31.92 28.58 19.54
N LYS A 29 -31.36 29.10 20.64
CA LYS A 29 -31.59 28.57 21.99
C LYS A 29 -33.02 28.77 22.50
N ASN A 30 -33.72 29.81 22.07
CA ASN A 30 -35.07 30.14 22.56
C ASN A 30 -36.21 29.36 21.89
N ARG A 31 -35.99 28.63 20.79
CA ARG A 31 -37.04 27.79 20.18
C ARG A 31 -37.22 26.43 20.87
N ASN A 32 -36.23 25.98 21.62
CA ASN A 32 -36.35 24.73 22.39
C ASN A 32 -36.98 24.94 23.76
N ASP A 33 -37.08 26.18 24.25
CA ASP A 33 -37.63 26.47 25.57
C ASP A 33 -39.17 26.56 25.59
N LEU A 34 -39.80 26.73 24.42
CA LEU A 34 -41.26 26.64 24.29
C LEU A 34 -41.79 25.20 24.20
N ARG A 35 -40.89 24.20 24.17
CA ARG A 35 -41.32 22.81 24.28
C ARG A 35 -41.62 22.51 25.75
N LYS A 36 -42.88 22.68 26.18
CA LYS A 36 -43.35 22.26 27.51
C LYS A 36 -42.74 20.90 27.87
N LYS A 37 -41.81 20.88 28.85
CA LYS A 37 -41.16 19.65 29.31
C LYS A 37 -42.24 18.70 29.84
N ARG A 38 -42.09 17.40 29.59
CA ARG A 38 -42.98 16.39 30.17
C ARG A 38 -42.79 16.40 31.69
N ALA A 39 -43.89 16.40 32.45
CA ALA A 39 -43.83 16.35 33.92
C ALA A 39 -43.29 15.01 34.44
N ASN A 40 -43.49 13.91 33.70
CA ASN A 40 -42.93 12.59 33.97
C ASN A 40 -42.65 11.85 32.63
N LYS A 41 -41.70 10.90 32.63
CA LYS A 41 -41.26 10.11 31.46
C LYS A 41 -42.40 9.33 30.80
N ASN A 42 -43.39 8.90 31.58
CA ASN A 42 -44.53 8.08 31.14
C ASN A 42 -45.77 8.89 30.72
N ARG A 43 -45.73 10.22 30.75
CA ARG A 43 -46.87 11.06 30.34
C ARG A 43 -46.74 11.47 28.85
N PRO A 44 -47.79 11.28 28.02
CA PRO A 44 -47.82 11.79 26.65
C PRO A 44 -47.79 13.33 26.64
N ARG A 45 -47.35 13.89 25.51
CA ARG A 45 -47.18 15.34 25.34
C ARG A 45 -48.24 15.89 24.40
N GLU A 46 -48.92 16.95 24.83
CA GLU A 46 -49.84 17.71 23.98
C GLU A 46 -49.04 18.56 22.98
N GLU A 47 -49.37 18.44 21.70
CA GLU A 47 -48.80 19.21 20.59
C GLU A 47 -49.94 19.84 19.78
N SER A 48 -49.70 20.99 19.15
CA SER A 48 -50.74 21.68 18.37
C SER A 48 -51.01 20.95 17.05
N SER A 49 -52.29 20.81 16.70
CA SER A 49 -52.74 20.24 15.41
C SER A 49 -52.30 21.03 14.17
N LYS A 50 -51.84 22.28 14.36
CA LYS A 50 -51.32 23.13 13.28
C LYS A 50 -49.87 22.82 12.92
N ILE A 51 -49.18 21.95 13.67
CA ILE A 51 -47.79 21.59 13.41
C ILE A 51 -47.75 20.47 12.36
N PRO A 52 -47.21 20.72 11.15
CA PRO A 52 -47.13 19.70 10.12
C PRO A 52 -46.15 18.59 10.51
N VAL A 53 -46.52 17.33 10.24
CA VAL A 53 -45.65 16.17 10.44
C VAL A 53 -44.48 16.26 9.45
N LYS A 54 -43.24 16.09 9.95
CA LYS A 54 -42.06 16.04 9.07
C LYS A 54 -42.15 14.78 8.20
N PRO A 55 -42.03 14.90 6.86
CA PRO A 55 -42.01 13.71 6.01
C PRO A 55 -40.81 12.84 6.35
N LEU A 56 -41.03 11.52 6.43
CA LEU A 56 -39.99 10.52 6.65
C LEU A 56 -38.93 10.64 5.55
N SER A 57 -37.76 11.16 5.90
CA SER A 57 -36.61 11.39 5.01
C SER A 57 -35.90 10.08 4.62
N PHE A 58 -36.64 9.04 4.24
CA PHE A 58 -36.06 7.79 3.71
C PHE A 58 -35.77 7.89 2.20
N HIS A 59 -36.43 8.78 1.47
CA HIS A 59 -36.39 8.76 0.00
C HIS A 59 -35.46 9.82 -0.65
N ASN A 60 -35.01 10.84 0.10
CA ASN A 60 -34.25 11.95 -0.49
C ASN A 60 -32.73 11.76 -0.50
N ASN A 61 -32.21 10.79 0.27
CA ASN A 61 -30.77 10.55 0.38
C ASN A 61 -30.24 9.48 -0.60
N ILE A 62 -31.12 8.71 -1.25
CA ILE A 62 -30.73 7.61 -2.15
C ILE A 62 -30.37 8.15 -3.55
N LYS A 63 -31.10 9.16 -4.05
CA LYS A 63 -30.94 9.65 -5.43
C LYS A 63 -29.69 10.51 -5.65
N LYS A 64 -29.15 11.17 -4.62
CA LYS A 64 -28.00 12.09 -4.77
C LYS A 64 -26.62 11.40 -4.73
N LYS A 65 -26.52 10.17 -4.24
CA LYS A 65 -25.26 9.41 -4.22
C LYS A 65 -24.99 8.63 -5.51
N GLN A 66 -26.02 8.27 -6.27
CA GLN A 66 -25.92 7.41 -7.46
C GLN A 66 -25.53 8.17 -8.75
N LEU A 67 -25.69 9.49 -8.79
CA LEU A 67 -25.58 10.27 -10.05
C LEU A 67 -24.23 10.97 -10.27
N LYS A 68 -23.27 10.79 -9.36
CA LYS A 68 -21.88 11.08 -9.70
C LYS A 68 -21.33 9.86 -10.46
N LEU A 69 -21.76 9.71 -11.71
CA LEU A 69 -21.07 8.91 -12.72
C LEU A 69 -19.70 9.56 -12.92
N ASN A 70 -18.79 9.30 -11.98
CA ASN A 70 -17.39 9.61 -12.17
C ASN A 70 -17.00 8.81 -13.41
N SER A 71 -16.66 9.49 -14.51
CA SER A 71 -16.06 8.86 -15.68
C SER A 71 -14.78 8.17 -15.21
N ARG A 72 -14.91 6.90 -14.86
CA ARG A 72 -13.82 6.06 -14.38
C ARG A 72 -13.32 5.30 -15.58
N ASP A 73 -12.02 5.35 -15.79
CA ASP A 73 -11.37 4.49 -16.76
C ASP A 73 -11.65 3.03 -16.37
N PRO A 74 -12.29 2.24 -17.25
CA PRO A 74 -12.72 0.88 -16.94
C PRO A 74 -11.54 -0.04 -16.56
N ARG A 75 -10.30 0.29 -16.96
CA ARG A 75 -9.09 -0.43 -16.56
C ARG A 75 -8.79 -0.30 -15.06
N PHE A 76 -9.33 0.74 -14.43
CA PHE A 76 -9.15 1.02 -13.01
C PHE A 76 -10.49 0.91 -12.25
N ASP A 77 -11.51 0.29 -12.85
CA ASP A 77 -12.73 -0.05 -12.14
C ASP A 77 -12.52 -1.25 -11.23
N SER A 78 -13.13 -1.20 -10.05
CA SER A 78 -13.12 -2.28 -9.05
C SER A 78 -13.66 -3.61 -9.59
N LEU A 79 -14.48 -3.58 -10.66
CA LEU A 79 -15.05 -4.74 -11.32
C LEU A 79 -14.11 -5.41 -12.34
N CYS A 80 -13.00 -4.78 -12.76
CA CYS A 80 -12.15 -5.30 -13.83
C CYS A 80 -11.24 -6.48 -13.41
N GLY A 81 -11.35 -6.95 -12.16
CA GLY A 81 -10.59 -8.06 -11.61
C GLY A 81 -9.29 -7.66 -10.92
N THR A 82 -8.60 -8.63 -10.32
CA THR A 82 -7.36 -8.40 -9.57
C THR A 82 -6.14 -8.84 -10.37
N TYR A 83 -5.01 -8.15 -10.17
CA TYR A 83 -3.73 -8.53 -10.77
C TYR A 83 -3.36 -9.98 -10.42
N SER A 84 -3.11 -10.78 -11.45
CA SER A 84 -2.58 -12.14 -11.35
C SER A 84 -1.21 -12.17 -11.98
N GLU A 85 -0.19 -12.45 -11.16
CA GLU A 85 1.20 -12.54 -11.62
C GLU A 85 1.37 -13.61 -12.70
N LYS A 86 0.61 -14.71 -12.62
CA LYS A 86 0.66 -15.80 -13.62
C LYS A 86 0.21 -15.32 -15.01
N PHE A 87 -1.00 -14.76 -15.10
CA PHE A 87 -1.54 -14.25 -16.36
C PHE A 87 -0.71 -13.10 -16.92
N PHE A 88 -0.16 -12.26 -16.04
CA PHE A 88 0.74 -11.20 -16.46
C PHE A 88 1.99 -11.76 -17.15
N HIS A 89 2.66 -12.75 -16.56
CA HIS A 89 3.84 -13.36 -17.17
C HIS A 89 3.51 -14.11 -18.45
N GLU A 90 2.36 -14.79 -18.53
CA GLU A 90 1.91 -15.46 -19.75
C GLU A 90 1.64 -14.46 -20.89
N ASN A 91 0.88 -13.40 -20.61
CA ASN A 91 0.46 -12.42 -21.62
C ASN A 91 1.58 -11.44 -22.02
N TYR A 92 2.53 -11.17 -21.13
CA TYR A 92 3.59 -10.19 -21.33
C TYR A 92 5.01 -10.79 -21.30
N ASN A 93 5.15 -12.07 -21.62
CA ASN A 93 6.45 -12.75 -21.64
C ASN A 93 7.49 -12.07 -22.57
N PHE A 94 7.02 -11.47 -23.67
CA PHE A 94 7.86 -10.75 -24.64
C PHE A 94 8.63 -9.57 -24.02
N LEU A 95 8.15 -9.01 -22.90
CA LEU A 95 8.85 -7.94 -22.20
C LEU A 95 10.22 -8.39 -21.67
N ASP A 96 10.40 -9.67 -21.38
CA ASP A 96 11.69 -10.17 -20.91
C ASP A 96 12.75 -10.18 -22.03
N GLU A 97 12.35 -10.46 -23.27
CA GLU A 97 13.22 -10.35 -24.44
C GLU A 97 13.63 -8.89 -24.70
N ILE A 98 12.67 -7.96 -24.59
CA ILE A 98 12.94 -6.52 -24.73
C ILE A 98 13.93 -6.05 -23.66
N LYS A 99 13.70 -6.39 -22.38
CA LYS A 99 14.62 -6.03 -21.28
C LYS A 99 16.02 -6.60 -21.49
N GLN A 100 16.14 -7.82 -22.02
CA GLN A 100 17.44 -8.41 -22.32
C GLN A 100 18.16 -7.65 -23.43
N ARG A 101 17.45 -7.19 -24.45
CA ARG A 101 18.00 -6.35 -25.52
C ARG A 101 18.47 -5.00 -24.98
N GLU A 102 17.62 -4.28 -24.26
CA GLU A 102 17.94 -2.98 -23.62
C GLU A 102 19.16 -3.10 -22.69
N LYS A 103 19.25 -4.19 -21.93
CA LYS A 103 20.40 -4.46 -21.07
C LYS A 103 21.70 -4.61 -21.85
N LYS A 104 21.67 -5.28 -23.01
CA LYS A 104 22.84 -5.41 -23.90
C LYS A 104 23.24 -4.07 -24.50
N GLU A 105 22.27 -3.29 -24.98
CA GLU A 105 22.48 -1.94 -25.50
C GLU A 105 23.11 -1.02 -24.45
N LEU A 106 22.68 -1.10 -23.18
CA LEU A 106 23.30 -0.38 -22.08
C LEU A 106 24.74 -0.85 -21.77
N GLU A 107 25.01 -2.15 -21.88
CA GLU A 107 26.37 -2.70 -21.72
C GLU A 107 27.31 -2.25 -22.83
N GLU A 108 26.82 -2.11 -24.06
CA GLU A 108 27.57 -1.55 -25.19
C GLU A 108 27.78 -0.04 -25.03
N SER A 109 26.73 0.70 -24.68
CA SER A 109 26.80 2.12 -24.38
C SER A 109 27.85 2.41 -23.29
N LEU A 110 27.92 1.57 -22.26
CA LEU A 110 28.89 1.71 -21.18
C LEU A 110 30.35 1.56 -21.63
N LYS A 111 30.60 0.79 -22.69
CA LYS A 111 31.95 0.60 -23.26
C LYS A 111 32.38 1.78 -24.12
N ASN A 112 31.42 2.39 -24.83
CA ASN A 112 31.67 3.47 -25.78
C ASN A 112 31.64 4.87 -25.15
N GLU A 113 30.96 5.02 -24.01
CA GLU A 113 30.79 6.33 -23.35
C GLU A 113 32.07 6.79 -22.64
N ASN A 114 32.52 8.00 -22.99
CA ASN A 114 33.70 8.63 -22.41
C ASN A 114 33.37 9.58 -21.25
N ASP A 115 32.15 10.14 -21.22
CA ASP A 115 31.71 11.03 -20.16
C ASP A 115 31.50 10.25 -18.85
N ASN A 116 32.22 10.65 -17.80
CA ASN A 116 32.21 9.95 -16.52
C ASN A 116 30.83 10.01 -15.84
N ILE A 117 30.09 11.12 -15.97
CA ILE A 117 28.78 11.28 -15.33
C ILE A 117 27.77 10.33 -15.95
N LYS A 118 27.68 10.32 -17.29
CA LYS A 118 26.81 9.40 -18.02
C LYS A 118 27.20 7.94 -17.79
N ARG A 119 28.50 7.66 -17.72
CA ARG A 119 29.01 6.31 -17.44
C ARG A 119 28.56 5.81 -16.07
N GLU A 120 28.55 6.64 -15.04
CA GLU A 120 28.02 6.30 -13.72
C GLU A 120 26.51 6.06 -13.73
N GLN A 121 25.74 6.89 -14.45
CA GLN A 121 24.31 6.72 -14.62
C GLN A 121 23.97 5.38 -15.30
N ILE A 122 24.67 5.04 -16.37
CA ILE A 122 24.51 3.76 -17.08
C ILE A 122 24.87 2.58 -16.17
N LYS A 123 25.99 2.66 -15.42
CA LYS A 123 26.36 1.63 -14.43
C LYS A 123 25.28 1.43 -13.37
N PHE A 124 24.73 2.53 -12.86
CA PHE A 124 23.68 2.49 -11.84
C PHE A 124 22.41 1.81 -12.38
N LEU A 125 21.98 2.19 -13.59
CA LEU A 125 20.83 1.59 -14.25
C LEU A 125 21.03 0.10 -14.50
N LEU A 126 22.20 -0.29 -15.03
CA LEU A 126 22.54 -1.68 -15.29
C LEU A 126 22.55 -2.52 -14.00
N LYS A 127 23.09 -1.96 -12.91
CA LYS A 127 23.05 -2.60 -11.59
C LYS A 127 21.61 -2.80 -11.13
N ARG A 128 20.75 -1.78 -11.26
CA ARG A 128 19.33 -1.87 -10.89
C ARG A 128 18.62 -2.97 -11.68
N MET A 129 18.84 -3.06 -12.99
CA MET A 129 18.25 -4.12 -13.82
C MET A 129 18.72 -5.52 -13.37
N LYS A 130 20.03 -5.69 -13.14
CA LYS A 130 20.61 -6.96 -12.66
C LYS A 130 20.08 -7.35 -11.27
N ASP A 131 19.88 -6.39 -10.39
CA ASP A 131 19.32 -6.64 -9.05
C ASP A 131 17.83 -7.03 -9.13
N GLN A 132 17.05 -6.39 -10.02
CA GLN A 132 15.64 -6.76 -10.27
C GLN A 132 15.50 -8.17 -10.85
N GLU A 133 16.32 -8.52 -11.86
CA GLU A 133 16.35 -9.86 -12.47
C GLU A 133 16.65 -10.94 -11.41
N ARG A 134 17.66 -10.72 -10.56
CA ARG A 134 18.02 -11.64 -9.48
C ARG A 134 16.89 -11.86 -8.47
N GLU A 135 16.18 -10.79 -8.07
CA GLU A 135 15.05 -10.93 -7.16
C GLU A 135 13.86 -11.63 -7.83
N ASN A 136 13.61 -11.40 -9.12
CA ASN A 136 12.58 -12.11 -9.88
C ASN A 136 12.90 -13.61 -9.99
N ASP A 137 14.13 -13.98 -10.33
CA ASP A 137 14.58 -15.39 -10.37
C ASP A 137 14.39 -16.09 -9.03
N LYS A 138 14.71 -15.39 -7.94
CA LYS A 138 14.52 -15.90 -6.59
C LYS A 138 13.04 -16.10 -6.26
N LYS A 139 12.17 -15.17 -6.64
CA LYS A 139 10.72 -15.33 -6.49
C LYS A 139 10.20 -16.53 -7.30
N LYS A 140 10.64 -16.67 -8.55
CA LYS A 140 10.27 -17.78 -9.44
C LYS A 140 10.70 -19.12 -8.85
N LYS A 141 11.95 -19.27 -8.41
CA LYS A 141 12.44 -20.48 -7.72
C LYS A 141 11.64 -20.81 -6.47
N ASN A 142 11.29 -19.80 -5.66
CA ASN A 142 10.47 -20.02 -4.47
C ASN A 142 9.04 -20.45 -4.81
N LEU A 143 8.45 -19.88 -5.87
CA LEU A 143 7.14 -20.27 -6.37
C LEU A 143 7.16 -21.72 -6.88
N GLU A 144 8.15 -22.10 -7.69
CA GLU A 144 8.32 -23.47 -8.17
C GLU A 144 8.46 -24.47 -7.02
N LYS A 145 9.25 -24.14 -5.99
CA LYS A 145 9.36 -24.98 -4.77
C LYS A 145 8.01 -25.18 -4.09
N ARG A 146 7.20 -24.12 -3.98
CA ARG A 146 5.85 -24.20 -3.38
C ARG A 146 4.91 -25.05 -4.22
N ILE A 147 4.95 -24.90 -5.54
CA ILE A 147 4.16 -25.71 -6.48
C ILE A 147 4.53 -27.19 -6.33
N LYS A 148 5.82 -27.53 -6.40
CA LYS A 148 6.32 -28.91 -6.21
C LYS A 148 5.91 -29.50 -4.86
N GLN A 149 5.97 -28.71 -3.78
CA GLN A 149 5.50 -29.14 -2.46
C GLN A 149 3.99 -29.42 -2.46
N SER A 150 3.20 -28.54 -3.06
CA SER A 150 1.76 -28.71 -3.17
C SER A 150 1.39 -29.94 -4.01
N GLU A 151 2.08 -30.18 -5.12
CA GLU A 151 1.88 -31.36 -5.97
C GLU A 151 2.22 -32.65 -5.24
N LYS A 152 3.35 -32.68 -4.50
CA LYS A 152 3.72 -33.83 -3.68
C LYS A 152 2.66 -34.15 -2.62
N LEU A 153 2.09 -33.12 -1.97
CA LEU A 153 1.01 -33.30 -1.01
C LEU A 153 -0.25 -33.87 -1.67
N LYS A 154 -0.64 -33.33 -2.84
CA LYS A 154 -1.78 -33.84 -3.61
C LYS A 154 -1.59 -35.32 -3.99
N LYS A 155 -0.39 -35.70 -4.44
CA LYS A 155 -0.06 -37.09 -4.79
C LYS A 155 -0.15 -38.02 -3.57
N ASN A 156 0.46 -37.64 -2.46
CA ASN A 156 0.38 -38.44 -1.22
C ASN A 156 -1.07 -38.64 -0.76
N LEU A 157 -1.90 -37.59 -0.83
CA LEU A 157 -3.30 -37.67 -0.46
C LEU A 157 -4.08 -38.61 -1.39
N LEU A 158 -3.83 -38.55 -2.70
CA LEU A 158 -4.42 -39.45 -3.68
C LEU A 158 -4.04 -40.92 -3.44
N GLU A 159 -2.79 -41.15 -3.00
CA GLU A 159 -2.29 -42.47 -2.60
C GLU A 159 -2.79 -42.94 -1.22
N GLY A 160 -3.57 -42.13 -0.49
CA GLY A 160 -4.05 -42.44 0.86
C GLY A 160 -3.02 -42.28 1.97
N LYS A 161 -1.83 -41.73 1.67
CA LYS A 161 -0.80 -41.44 2.68
C LYS A 161 -1.19 -40.20 3.50
N PRO A 162 -0.82 -40.13 4.78
CA PRO A 162 -1.11 -38.96 5.62
C PRO A 162 -0.44 -37.70 5.05
N ALA A 163 -1.20 -36.61 4.97
CA ALA A 163 -0.69 -35.32 4.49
C ALA A 163 0.18 -34.64 5.56
N HIS A 164 1.48 -34.51 5.30
CA HIS A 164 2.41 -33.82 6.20
C HIS A 164 2.67 -32.37 5.77
N PHE A 165 2.02 -31.42 6.43
CA PHE A 165 2.26 -29.99 6.18
C PHE A 165 3.45 -29.49 6.99
N LYS A 166 4.56 -29.18 6.31
CA LYS A 166 5.77 -28.66 6.96
C LYS A 166 5.47 -27.43 7.83
N THR A 167 5.85 -27.50 9.10
CA THR A 167 5.77 -26.38 10.04
C THR A 167 6.72 -25.24 9.65
N LYS A 168 6.56 -24.06 10.26
CA LYS A 168 7.44 -22.90 9.99
C LYS A 168 8.90 -23.19 10.36
N THR A 169 9.14 -23.98 11.41
CA THR A 169 10.48 -24.38 11.86
C THR A 169 11.11 -25.36 10.88
N GLU A 170 10.38 -26.40 10.46
CA GLU A 170 10.85 -27.36 9.45
C GLU A 170 11.21 -26.69 8.12
N LYS A 171 10.41 -25.71 7.67
CA LYS A 171 10.72 -24.93 6.47
C LYS A 171 12.04 -24.18 6.62
N LYS A 172 12.28 -23.51 7.76
CA LYS A 172 13.54 -22.82 8.02
C LYS A 172 14.74 -23.77 8.01
N VAL A 173 14.61 -24.95 8.62
CA VAL A 173 15.68 -25.97 8.62
C VAL A 173 15.95 -26.47 7.21
N SER A 174 14.90 -26.75 6.43
CA SER A 174 15.01 -27.13 5.02
C SER A 174 15.73 -26.06 4.19
N ASP A 175 15.36 -24.79 4.36
CA ASP A 175 16.00 -23.66 3.65
C ASP A 175 17.48 -23.47 4.08
N LEU A 176 17.80 -23.75 5.35
CA LEU A 176 19.16 -23.71 5.88
C LEU A 176 20.04 -24.81 5.28
N ILE A 177 19.51 -26.03 5.17
CA ILE A 177 20.21 -27.18 4.56
C ILE A 177 20.48 -26.87 3.09
N GLU A 178 19.47 -26.47 2.32
CA GLU A 178 19.63 -26.14 0.90
C GLU A 178 20.66 -25.03 0.69
N LYS A 179 20.60 -23.97 1.51
CA LYS A 179 21.58 -22.88 1.45
C LYS A 179 23.00 -23.36 1.78
N TYR A 180 23.15 -24.28 2.73
CA TYR A 180 24.44 -24.85 3.08
C TYR A 180 25.01 -25.69 1.92
N GLU A 181 24.19 -26.53 1.30
CA GLU A 181 24.56 -27.34 0.14
C GLU A 181 24.98 -26.46 -1.05
N GLU A 182 24.23 -25.39 -1.35
CA GLU A 182 24.60 -24.41 -2.36
C GLU A 182 25.94 -23.72 -2.07
N LEU A 183 26.22 -23.43 -0.80
CA LEU A 183 27.49 -22.81 -0.40
C LEU A 183 28.65 -23.81 -0.43
N LYS A 184 28.37 -25.07 -0.10
CA LYS A 184 29.34 -26.19 -0.13
C LYS A 184 29.76 -26.48 -1.56
N SER A 185 28.81 -26.61 -2.49
CA SER A 185 29.10 -26.81 -3.92
C SER A 185 29.90 -25.65 -4.52
N LYS A 186 29.65 -24.41 -4.07
CA LYS A 186 30.41 -23.23 -4.50
C LYS A 186 31.74 -23.03 -3.75
N GLY A 187 32.07 -23.84 -2.74
CA GLY A 187 33.25 -23.67 -1.89
C GLY A 187 33.25 -22.41 -1.00
N LYS A 188 32.09 -21.76 -0.81
CA LYS A 188 31.98 -20.44 -0.14
C LYS A 188 31.50 -20.50 1.31
N VAL A 189 31.43 -21.69 1.91
CA VAL A 189 30.98 -21.91 3.30
C VAL A 189 31.79 -21.07 4.28
N GLN A 190 33.13 -21.17 4.24
CA GLN A 190 34.01 -20.46 5.16
C GLN A 190 33.87 -18.93 5.05
N SER A 191 33.78 -18.40 3.82
CA SER A 191 33.56 -16.96 3.58
C SER A 191 32.21 -16.50 4.15
N TYR A 192 31.15 -17.29 3.97
CA TYR A 192 29.85 -17.01 4.54
C TYR A 192 29.89 -17.00 6.07
N MET A 193 30.56 -17.98 6.70
CA MET A 193 30.71 -18.03 8.16
C MET A 193 31.47 -16.80 8.68
N LYS A 194 32.60 -16.41 8.06
CA LYS A 194 33.34 -15.19 8.42
C LYS A 194 32.46 -13.94 8.34
N LYS A 195 31.69 -13.78 7.25
CA LYS A 195 30.74 -12.66 7.09
C LYS A 195 29.63 -12.67 8.14
N LYS A 196 29.09 -13.85 8.46
CA LYS A 196 28.04 -14.02 9.46
C LYS A 196 28.55 -13.69 10.86
N LEU A 197 29.74 -14.16 11.22
CA LEU A 197 30.42 -13.81 12.48
C LEU A 197 30.65 -12.29 12.59
N LYS A 198 31.19 -11.65 11.54
CA LYS A 198 31.38 -10.18 11.52
C LYS A 198 30.06 -9.43 11.72
N LYS A 199 28.98 -9.86 11.07
CA LYS A 199 27.65 -9.24 11.25
C LYS A 199 27.12 -9.42 12.68
N ASN A 200 27.25 -10.62 13.24
CA ASN A 200 26.83 -10.90 14.61
C ASN A 200 27.63 -10.06 15.62
N LYS A 201 28.95 -9.90 15.45
CA LYS A 201 29.79 -9.03 16.28
C LYS A 201 29.31 -7.56 16.23
N ARG A 202 29.07 -7.03 15.03
CA ARG A 202 28.52 -5.66 14.86
C ARG A 202 27.16 -5.47 15.53
N GLN A 203 26.29 -6.49 15.49
CA GLN A 203 24.99 -6.45 16.16
C GLN A 203 25.08 -6.55 17.69
N LYS A 204 26.08 -7.25 18.22
CA LYS A 204 26.28 -7.44 19.66
C LYS A 204 27.13 -6.33 20.33
N GLY A 205 27.65 -5.36 19.58
CA GLY A 205 28.28 -4.16 20.13
C GLY A 205 29.65 -4.36 20.82
N THR A 206 30.28 -5.53 20.73
CA THR A 206 31.62 -5.73 21.31
C THR A 206 32.69 -5.09 20.40
N PRO A 207 33.49 -4.12 20.89
CA PRO A 207 34.60 -3.55 20.13
C PRO A 207 35.63 -4.63 19.79
N PHE A 208 36.30 -4.46 18.66
CA PHE A 208 37.42 -5.30 18.25
C PHE A 208 38.69 -4.76 18.92
N GLU A 209 39.11 -5.36 20.04
CA GLU A 209 40.50 -5.27 20.49
C GLU A 209 41.32 -6.23 19.62
N GLY A 210 42.10 -5.66 18.72
CA GLY A 210 43.08 -6.38 17.94
C GLY A 210 44.37 -6.56 18.74
N VAL A 211 44.93 -7.77 18.65
CA VAL A 211 46.35 -8.05 18.85
C VAL A 211 46.82 -8.78 17.60
#